data_AF-A0A7C3WF73-F1
#
_entry.id   AF-A0A7C3WF73-F1
#
_cell.length_a   1.000
_cell.length_b   1.000
_cell.length_c   1.000
_cell.angle_alpha   90.00
_cell.angle_beta   90.00
_cell.angle_gamma   90.00
#
_symmetry.space_group_name_H-M   'P 1'
#
loop_
_entity.id
_entity.type
_entity.pdbx_description
1 polymer ?
#
loop_
_entity_poly.entity_id
_entity_poly.type
_entity_poly.pdbx_seq_one_letter_code
_entity_poly.pdbx_strand_id
1 'polypeptide(L)' 'LETMLVRDESIQEPYVPVRFHARITELGMLELWCVSTQSDRRWKLEFSVREEGEPDSDG' A
#
# COMPACT_ATOMS: atom_id res chain seq x y z
N LEU A 1 3.81 3.40 10.54
CA LEU A 1 3.61 4.18 9.30
C LEU A 1 2.18 3.96 8.85
N GLU A 2 1.38 5.01 8.73
CA GLU A 2 0.02 4.97 8.18
C GLU A 2 -0.06 5.86 6.93
N THR A 3 -0.91 5.50 5.97
CA THR A 3 -1.17 6.31 4.78
C THR A 3 -2.67 6.40 4.55
N MET A 4 -3.14 7.54 4.03
CA MET A 4 -4.54 7.80 3.78
C MET A 4 -4.75 8.09 2.30
N LEU A 5 -5.89 7.64 1.76
CA LEU A 5 -6.32 8.03 0.43
C LEU A 5 -6.83 9.48 0.46
N VAL A 6 -6.56 10.21 -0.61
CA VAL A 6 -7.23 11.51 -0.82
C VAL A 6 -8.73 11.24 -0.94
N ARG A 7 -9.53 12.03 -0.22
CA ARG A 7 -10.99 11.93 -0.28
C ARG A 7 -11.45 12.12 -1.71
N ASP A 8 -12.26 11.18 -2.17
CA ASP A 8 -12.97 11.28 -3.43
C ASP A 8 -14.43 11.62 -3.13
N GLU A 9 -14.90 12.79 -3.58
CA GLU A 9 -16.26 13.27 -3.33
C GLU A 9 -17.35 12.38 -3.97
N SER A 10 -16.97 11.49 -4.91
CA SER A 10 -17.89 10.47 -5.44
C SER A 10 -18.11 9.27 -4.52
N ILE A 11 -17.28 9.13 -3.47
CA ILE A 11 -17.38 8.06 -2.47
C ILE A 11 -17.99 8.66 -1.21
N GLN A 12 -19.19 8.21 -0.85
CA GLN A 12 -19.90 8.74 0.32
C GLN A 12 -19.51 8.02 1.61
N GLU A 13 -19.00 6.78 1.48
CA GLU A 13 -18.58 5.94 2.58
C GLU A 13 -17.21 6.36 3.13
N PRO A 14 -16.99 6.26 4.45
CA PRO A 14 -15.70 6.58 5.07
C PRO A 14 -14.60 5.57 4.70
N TYR A 15 -14.96 4.41 4.17
CA TYR A 15 -14.04 3.34 3.79
C TYR A 15 -14.41 2.76 2.44
N VAL A 16 -13.38 2.40 1.67
CA VAL A 16 -13.55 1.67 0.41
C VAL A 16 -13.25 0.20 0.64
N PRO A 17 -14.21 -0.72 0.42
CA PRO A 17 -13.93 -2.15 0.46
C PRO A 17 -13.04 -2.55 -0.73
N VAL A 18 -11.98 -3.29 -0.44
CA VAL A 18 -10.98 -3.68 -1.43
C VAL A 18 -10.63 -5.16 -1.34
N ARG A 19 -10.24 -5.73 -2.48
CA ARG A 19 -9.53 -7.00 -2.56
C ARG A 19 -8.05 -6.72 -2.81
N PHE A 20 -7.18 -7.34 -2.05
CA PHE A 20 -5.75 -7.27 -2.29
C PHE A 20 -5.37 -8.11 -3.51
N HIS A 21 -4.63 -7.50 -4.43
CA HIS A 21 -3.95 -8.17 -5.52
C HIS A 21 -2.45 -8.06 -5.28
N ALA A 22 -1.82 -9.20 -5.03
CA ALA A 22 -0.39 -9.29 -4.77
C ALA A 22 0.31 -10.03 -5.92
N ARG A 23 1.48 -9.54 -6.31
CA ARG A 23 2.34 -10.18 -7.30
C ARG A 23 3.81 -10.01 -6.90
N ILE A 24 4.60 -11.05 -7.10
CA ILE A 24 6.06 -10.95 -7.13
C ILE A 24 6.50 -10.75 -8.57
N THR A 25 7.28 -9.71 -8.84
CA THR A 25 7.87 -9.47 -10.17
C THR A 25 9.09 -10.35 -10.39
N GLU A 26 9.57 -10.43 -11.64
CA GLU A 26 10.79 -11.19 -11.97
C GLU A 26 12.04 -10.63 -11.26
N LEU A 27 12.00 -9.35 -10.87
CA LEU A 27 13.05 -8.69 -10.09
C LEU A 27 12.92 -8.92 -8.58
N GLY A 28 11.99 -9.77 -8.14
CA GLY A 28 11.75 -10.06 -6.73
C GLY A 28 11.02 -8.95 -5.97
N MET A 29 10.45 -7.97 -6.66
CA MET A 29 9.67 -6.91 -6.01
C MET A 29 8.26 -7.40 -5.70
N LEU A 30 7.81 -7.20 -4.46
CA LEU A 30 6.40 -7.35 -4.09
C LEU A 30 5.62 -6.13 -4.56
N GLU A 31 4.72 -6.33 -5.51
CA GLU A 31 3.70 -5.36 -5.88
C GLU A 31 2.40 -5.71 -5.16
N LEU A 32 1.86 -4.75 -4.41
CA LEU A 32 0.60 -4.88 -3.69
C LEU A 32 -0.38 -3.80 -4.14
N TRP A 33 -1.57 -4.23 -4.54
CA TRP A 33 -2.65 -3.36 -4.98
C TRP A 33 -3.90 -3.57 -4.14
N CYS A 34 -4.57 -2.48 -3.78
CA CYS A 34 -5.94 -2.47 -3.29
C CYS A 34 -6.87 -2.25 -4.49
N VAL A 35 -7.69 -3.23 -4.84
CA VAL A 35 -8.67 -3.13 -5.93
C VAL A 35 -10.06 -2.99 -5.34
N SER A 36 -10.78 -1.94 -5.69
CA SER A 36 -12.16 -1.73 -5.23
C SER A 36 -13.04 -2.92 -5.60
N THR A 37 -13.91 -3.35 -4.69
CA THR A 37 -14.91 -4.40 -5.00
C THR A 37 -16.19 -3.81 -5.60
N GLN A 38 -16.30 -2.49 -5.69
CA GLN A 38 -17.52 -1.77 -6.07
C GLN A 38 -17.32 -0.82 -7.26
N SER A 39 -16.10 -0.69 -7.77
CA SER A 39 -15.75 0.18 -8.89
C SER A 39 -14.44 -0.27 -9.55
N ASP A 40 -14.09 0.32 -10.69
CA ASP A 40 -12.85 0.00 -11.43
C ASP A 40 -11.58 0.67 -10.84
N ARG A 41 -11.69 1.23 -9.63
CA ARG A 41 -10.59 1.94 -8.98
C ARG A 41 -9.60 0.96 -8.36
N ARG A 42 -8.32 1.35 -8.42
CA ARG A 42 -7.23 0.61 -7.79
C ARG A 42 -6.17 1.56 -7.23
N TRP A 43 -5.55 1.16 -6.14
CA TRP A 43 -4.49 1.91 -5.47
C TRP A 43 -3.28 1.00 -5.24
N LYS A 44 -2.08 1.47 -5.58
CA LYS A 44 -0.84 0.75 -5.30
C LYS A 44 -0.38 1.09 -3.89
N LEU A 45 -0.03 0.09 -3.09
CA LEU A 45 0.63 0.28 -1.81
C LEU A 45 2.15 0.21 -2.02
N GLU A 46 2.82 1.31 -1.71
CA GLU A 46 4.29 1.40 -1.72
C GLU A 46 4.77 1.64 -0.29
N PHE A 47 5.72 0.82 0.15
CA PHE A 47 6.30 0.91 1.49
C PHE A 47 7.80 0.62 1.42
N SER A 48 8.57 1.31 2.27
CA SER A 48 9.99 1.07 2.44
C SER A 48 10.20 0.21 3.69
N VAL A 49 10.94 -0.88 3.56
CA VAL A 49 11.25 -1.80 4.67
C VAL A 49 12.61 -1.54 5.32
N ARG A 50 13.23 -0.39 5.03
CA ARG A 50 14.50 -0.01 5.68
C ARG A 50 14.26 0.04 7.19
N GLU A 51 15.02 -0.74 7.96
CA GLU A 51 15.18 -0.48 9.38
C GLU A 51 15.82 0.90 9.51
N GLU A 52 15.24 1.76 10.34
CA GLU A 52 15.99 2.88 10.92
C GLU A 52 17.03 2.22 11.83
N GLY A 53 18.18 1.88 11.25
CA GLY A 53 19.25 1.19 11.95
C GLY A 53 19.60 1.96 13.21
N GLU A 54 19.46 1.29 14.35
CA GLU A 54 20.18 1.68 15.55
C GLU A 54 21.65 1.77 15.13
N PRO A 55 22.32 2.93 15.29
CA PRO A 55 23.67 3.10 14.79
C PRO A 55 24.52 1.99 15.39
N ASP A 56 25.23 1.26 14.52
CA ASP A 56 26.24 0.28 14.91
C ASP A 56 27.07 0.92 16.02
N SER A 57 26.79 0.52 17.26
CA SER A 57 27.57 0.89 18.42
C SER A 57 28.81 0.01 18.35
N ASP A 58 29.71 0.39 17.44
CA ASP A 58 31.04 -0.18 17.34
C ASP A 58 31.70 0.01 18.72
N GLY A 59 32.08 -1.12 19.32
CA GLY A 59 32.66 -1.20 20.65
C GLY A 59 34.11 -0.73 20.71
#